data_AF-A0A6I1HE12-F1
#
_entry.id   AF-A0A6I1HE12-F1
#
_cell.length_a   1.000
_cell.length_b   1.000
_cell.length_c   1.000
_cell.angle_alpha   90.00
_cell.angle_beta   90.00
_cell.angle_gamma   90.00
#
_symmetry.space_group_name_H-M   'P 1'
#
loop_
_entity.id
_entity.type
_entity.pdbx_description
1 polymer ?
#
loop_
_entity_poly.entity_id
_entity_poly.type
_entity_poly.pdbx_seq_one_letter_code
_entity_poly.pdbx_strand_id
1 'polypeptide(L)'
;MTRFRPSRRHWEDAYVGGDGLNYAASKAHVEVCKFLLSQGAKFDVSEPERNALFSAVYVGSTELAELFIEYGIDYSVAYTGQSMTNMDARAFAIERGQKEVLAVLLTQ
;
A
#
# COMPACT_ATOMS: atom_id res chain seq x y z
N MET A 1 -27.63 35.27 -23.59
CA MET A 1 -26.27 35.19 -22.98
C MET A 1 -26.35 34.33 -21.72
N THR A 2 -26.10 33.04 -21.83
CA THR A 2 -25.89 32.18 -20.65
C THR A 2 -24.70 31.30 -20.98
N ARG A 3 -23.53 31.67 -20.42
CA ARG A 3 -22.33 30.85 -20.51
C ARG A 3 -22.60 29.57 -19.73
N PHE A 4 -22.84 28.49 -20.46
CA PHE A 4 -22.82 27.13 -19.93
C PHE A 4 -21.39 26.88 -19.41
N ARG A 5 -21.17 27.06 -18.11
CA ARG A 5 -19.93 26.63 -17.45
C ARG A 5 -20.13 25.14 -17.19
N PRO A 6 -19.40 24.23 -17.85
CA PRO A 6 -19.46 22.84 -17.43
C PRO A 6 -18.89 22.78 -16.01
N SER A 7 -19.78 22.49 -15.07
CA SER A 7 -19.47 22.16 -13.69
C SER A 7 -18.42 21.06 -13.68
N ARG A 8 -17.41 21.24 -12.82
CA ARG A 8 -16.21 20.40 -12.63
C ARG A 8 -16.41 18.95 -13.06
N ARG A 9 -15.54 18.49 -13.96
CA ARG A 9 -15.48 17.08 -14.37
C ARG A 9 -15.28 16.23 -13.11
N HIS A 10 -16.26 15.38 -12.84
CA HIS A 10 -16.38 14.50 -11.68
C HIS A 10 -15.42 13.29 -11.77
N TRP A 11 -14.11 13.52 -11.98
CA TRP A 11 -13.08 12.47 -11.88
C TRP A 11 -12.36 12.46 -10.52
N GLU A 12 -12.78 13.30 -9.57
CA GLU A 12 -12.13 13.43 -8.27
C GLU A 12 -12.57 12.37 -7.24
N ASP A 13 -13.57 11.55 -7.56
CA ASP A 13 -14.10 10.54 -6.63
C ASP A 13 -13.81 9.11 -7.14
N ALA A 14 -12.77 8.51 -6.55
CA ALA A 14 -12.83 7.18 -5.91
C ALA A 14 -12.04 5.95 -6.44
N TYR A 15 -11.28 5.94 -7.56
CA TYR A 15 -10.75 4.63 -8.01
C TYR A 15 -9.31 4.51 -8.52
N VAL A 16 -8.50 5.57 -8.61
CA VAL A 16 -7.21 5.47 -9.35
C VAL A 16 -5.95 5.69 -8.50
N GLY A 17 -6.08 6.21 -7.28
CA GLY A 17 -4.91 6.54 -6.44
C GLY A 17 -4.28 5.36 -5.70
N GLY A 18 -5.09 4.59 -4.97
CA GLY A 18 -4.61 3.47 -4.12
C GLY A 18 -4.43 2.15 -4.87
N ASP A 19 -5.36 1.82 -5.78
CA ASP A 19 -5.35 0.56 -6.54
C ASP A 19 -4.10 0.40 -7.42
N GLY A 20 -3.63 1.49 -8.05
CA GLY A 20 -2.45 1.45 -8.91
C GLY A 20 -1.17 1.11 -8.15
N LEU A 21 -1.01 1.68 -6.95
CA LEU A 21 0.15 1.42 -6.11
C LEU A 21 0.14 0.00 -5.55
N ASN A 22 -1.01 -0.47 -5.06
CA ASN A 22 -1.12 -1.84 -4.58
C ASN A 22 -0.88 -2.85 -5.70
N TYR A 23 -1.48 -2.64 -6.88
CA TYR A 23 -1.26 -3.52 -8.02
C TYR A 23 0.22 -3.58 -8.42
N ALA A 24 0.91 -2.44 -8.48
CA ALA A 24 2.35 -2.39 -8.74
C ALA A 24 3.16 -3.14 -7.66
N ALA A 25 2.79 -2.98 -6.38
CA ALA A 25 3.41 -3.69 -5.26
C ALA A 25 3.21 -5.20 -5.37
N SER A 26 2.01 -5.66 -5.72
CA SER A 26 1.68 -7.09 -5.90
C SER A 26 2.50 -7.76 -7.02
N LYS A 27 2.99 -6.96 -7.97
CA LYS A 27 3.85 -7.39 -9.08
C LYS A 27 5.33 -7.18 -8.83
N ALA A 28 5.73 -6.76 -7.62
CA ALA A 28 7.11 -6.44 -7.28
C ALA A 28 7.72 -5.31 -8.13
N HIS A 29 6.88 -4.41 -8.69
CA HIS A 29 7.36 -3.34 -9.57
C HIS A 29 7.79 -2.10 -8.76
N VAL A 30 8.97 -2.20 -8.14
CA VAL A 30 9.57 -1.15 -7.29
C VAL A 30 9.60 0.22 -8.00
N GLU A 31 10.10 0.26 -9.24
CA GLU A 31 10.23 1.52 -9.99
C GLU A 31 8.88 2.18 -10.31
N VAL A 32 7.85 1.37 -10.57
CA VAL A 32 6.49 1.88 -10.78
C VAL A 32 5.92 2.41 -9.47
N CYS A 33 6.18 1.73 -8.35
CA CYS A 33 5.78 2.20 -7.03
C CYS A 33 6.45 3.54 -6.69
N LYS A 34 7.77 3.68 -6.91
CA LYS A 34 8.52 4.93 -6.76
C LYS A 34 7.90 6.05 -7.59
N PHE A 35 7.61 5.77 -8.86
CA PHE A 35 6.99 6.75 -9.75
C PHE A 35 5.62 7.19 -9.25
N LEU A 36 4.75 6.26 -8.87
CA LEU A 36 3.41 6.56 -8.36
C LEU A 36 3.47 7.38 -7.06
N LEU A 37 4.34 7.00 -6.13
CA LEU A 37 4.55 7.76 -4.89
C LEU A 37 5.07 9.17 -5.16
N SER A 38 5.98 9.33 -6.13
CA SER A 38 6.46 10.64 -6.57
C SER A 38 5.36 11.50 -7.22
N GLN A 39 4.34 10.88 -7.83
CA GLN A 39 3.15 11.57 -8.35
C GLN A 39 2.13 11.93 -7.25
N GLY A 40 2.41 11.62 -5.98
CA GLY A 40 1.51 11.87 -4.86
C GLY A 40 0.46 10.77 -4.65
N ALA A 41 0.75 9.54 -5.08
CA ALA A 41 -0.06 8.39 -4.70
C ALA A 41 -0.11 8.26 -3.17
N LYS A 42 -1.29 7.90 -2.66
CA LYS A 42 -1.53 7.71 -1.23
C LYS A 42 -1.55 6.23 -0.92
N PHE A 43 -1.03 5.88 0.25
CA PHE A 43 -1.21 4.55 0.80
C PHE A 43 -2.65 4.36 1.23
N ASP A 44 -3.23 3.25 0.80
CA ASP A 44 -4.52 2.80 1.30
C ASP A 44 -4.27 1.64 2.27
N VAL A 45 -4.72 1.82 3.51
CA VAL A 45 -4.61 0.83 4.60
C VAL A 45 -5.99 0.55 5.20
N SER A 46 -7.06 0.82 4.44
CA SER A 46 -8.43 0.54 4.90
C SER A 46 -8.71 -0.97 4.98
N GLU A 47 -8.07 -1.74 4.11
CA GLU A 47 -8.25 -3.18 3.96
C GLU A 47 -6.91 -3.89 3.83
N PRO A 48 -6.78 -5.14 4.30
CA PRO A 48 -5.53 -5.89 4.21
C PRO A 48 -5.10 -6.11 2.75
N GLU A 49 -6.07 -6.29 1.85
CA GLU A 49 -5.84 -6.45 0.42
C GLU A 49 -5.35 -5.17 -0.26
N ARG A 50 -5.73 -3.99 0.27
CA ARG A 50 -5.36 -2.68 -0.26
C ARG A 50 -4.06 -2.14 0.33
N ASN A 51 -3.60 -2.71 1.43
CA ASN A 51 -2.35 -2.35 2.07
C ASN A 51 -1.13 -2.73 1.21
N ALA A 52 -0.46 -1.73 0.66
CA ALA A 52 0.74 -1.92 -0.17
C ALA A 52 1.88 -2.64 0.59
N LEU A 53 1.99 -2.45 1.91
CA LEU A 53 2.97 -3.15 2.73
C LEU A 53 2.67 -4.64 2.86
N PHE A 54 1.39 -5.01 2.96
CA PHE A 54 0.99 -6.42 2.96
C PHE A 54 1.32 -7.06 1.61
N SER A 55 1.13 -6.36 0.50
CA SER A 55 1.56 -6.82 -0.82
C SER A 55 3.09 -7.02 -0.89
N ALA A 56 3.88 -6.10 -0.31
CA ALA A 56 5.34 -6.25 -0.23
C ALA A 56 5.75 -7.49 0.58
N VAL A 57 5.10 -7.72 1.73
CA VAL A 57 5.30 -8.92 2.55
C VAL A 57 4.87 -10.18 1.79
N TYR A 58 3.74 -10.15 1.09
CA TYR A 58 3.22 -11.27 0.32
C TYR A 58 4.20 -11.71 -0.78
N VAL A 59 4.79 -10.73 -1.47
CA VAL A 59 5.83 -10.94 -2.48
C VAL A 59 7.17 -11.32 -1.84
N GLY A 60 7.45 -10.86 -0.61
CA GLY A 60 8.75 -11.00 0.04
C GLY A 60 9.79 -9.99 -0.42
N SER A 61 9.35 -8.83 -0.92
CA SER A 61 10.25 -7.78 -1.42
C SER A 61 10.61 -6.81 -0.30
N THR A 62 11.85 -6.90 0.18
CA THR A 62 12.39 -5.94 1.16
C THR A 62 12.47 -4.53 0.61
N GLU A 63 12.87 -4.39 -0.66
CA GLU A 63 13.04 -3.10 -1.32
C GLU A 63 11.70 -2.34 -1.41
N LEU A 64 10.58 -3.04 -1.65
CA LEU A 64 9.25 -2.44 -1.56
C LEU A 64 8.89 -2.04 -0.13
N ALA A 65 9.18 -2.90 0.84
CA ALA A 65 8.88 -2.62 2.25
C ALA A 65 9.64 -1.38 2.74
N GLU A 66 10.95 -1.29 2.46
CA GLU A 66 11.78 -0.14 2.75
C GLU A 66 11.22 1.13 2.10
N LEU A 67 10.92 1.06 0.80
CA LEU A 67 10.35 2.19 0.07
C LEU A 67 9.04 2.69 0.71
N PHE A 68 8.12 1.78 1.04
CA PHE A 68 6.84 2.19 1.62
C PHE A 68 7.01 2.79 3.02
N ILE A 69 7.93 2.25 3.82
CA ILE A 69 8.25 2.80 5.15
C ILE A 69 8.91 4.18 5.03
N GLU A 70 9.84 4.37 4.09
CA GLU A 70 10.47 5.68 3.82
C GLU A 70 9.45 6.75 3.44
N TYR A 71 8.42 6.38 2.68
CA TYR A 71 7.32 7.28 2.30
C TYR A 71 6.26 7.43 3.40
N GLY A 72 6.42 6.77 4.56
CA GLY A 72 5.58 6.95 5.73
C GLY A 72 4.27 6.14 5.71
N ILE A 73 4.27 4.94 5.12
CA ILE A 73 3.12 4.04 5.24
C ILE A 73 2.83 3.72 6.71
N ASP A 74 1.55 3.70 7.09
CA ASP A 74 1.14 3.22 8.41
C ASP A 74 1.21 1.69 8.45
N TYR A 75 2.24 1.17 9.10
CA TYR A 75 2.45 -0.26 9.31
C TYR A 75 1.92 -0.76 10.65
N SER A 76 1.37 0.14 11.49
CA SER A 76 0.75 -0.20 12.78
C SER A 76 -0.69 -0.72 12.63
N VAL A 77 -1.21 -0.69 11.41
CA VAL A 77 -2.57 -1.14 11.10
C VAL A 77 -2.68 -2.66 11.28
N ALA A 78 -3.55 -3.02 12.21
CA ALA A 78 -3.96 -4.38 12.49
C ALA A 78 -5.27 -4.68 11.77
N TYR A 79 -5.33 -5.80 11.05
CA TYR A 79 -6.59 -6.26 10.46
C TYR A 79 -7.20 -7.37 11.31
N THR A 80 -8.46 -7.19 11.67
CA THR A 80 -9.28 -8.21 12.34
C THR A 80 -10.42 -8.63 11.41
N GLY A 81 -10.33 -9.83 10.85
CA GLY A 81 -11.34 -10.46 10.02
C GLY A 81 -11.67 -11.88 10.51
N GLN A 82 -12.54 -12.59 9.78
CA GLN A 82 -12.94 -13.94 10.17
C GLN A 82 -11.79 -14.96 10.12
N SER A 83 -10.76 -14.70 9.29
CA SER A 83 -9.59 -15.56 9.13
C SER A 83 -8.29 -14.96 9.70
N MET A 84 -8.29 -13.68 10.08
CA MET A 84 -7.10 -12.94 10.53
C MET A 84 -7.44 -12.25 11.84
N THR A 85 -6.82 -12.67 12.95
CA THR A 85 -7.05 -12.04 14.26
C THR A 85 -5.88 -11.14 14.61
N ASN A 86 -6.12 -9.82 14.60
CA ASN A 86 -5.13 -8.80 14.95
C ASN A 86 -3.82 -8.97 14.16
N MET A 87 -3.97 -9.10 12.84
CA MET A 87 -2.84 -9.37 11.97
C MET A 87 -2.25 -8.06 11.47
N ASP A 88 -1.13 -7.70 12.09
CA ASP A 88 -0.30 -6.56 11.72
C ASP A 88 0.67 -6.97 10.60
N ALA A 89 1.32 -5.99 9.96
CA ALA A 89 2.34 -6.25 8.93
C ALA A 89 3.46 -7.18 9.44
N ARG A 90 3.83 -7.05 10.73
CA ARG A 90 4.82 -7.91 11.40
C ARG A 90 4.33 -9.34 11.59
N ALA A 91 3.10 -9.50 12.09
CA ALA A 91 2.49 -10.81 12.29
C ALA A 91 2.32 -11.54 10.93
N PHE A 92 1.94 -10.80 9.89
CA PHE A 92 1.83 -11.32 8.54
C PHE A 92 3.19 -11.77 7.96
N ALA A 93 4.25 -10.99 8.19
CA ALA A 93 5.61 -11.38 7.77
C ALA A 93 6.09 -12.65 8.49
N ILE A 94 5.75 -12.81 9.77
CA ILE A 94 6.04 -14.04 10.54
C ILE A 94 5.27 -15.24 9.98
N GLU A 95 3.96 -15.10 9.73
CA GLU A 95 3.12 -16.16 9.19
C GLU A 95 3.62 -16.64 7.82
N ARG A 96 4.06 -15.71 6.98
CA ARG A 96 4.62 -16.00 5.65
C ARG A 96 6.07 -16.49 5.69
N GLY A 97 6.74 -16.40 6.83
CA GLY A 97 8.15 -16.77 6.97
C GLY A 97 9.13 -15.78 6.31
N GLN A 98 8.71 -14.55 6.06
CA GLN A 98 9.48 -13.50 5.38
C GLN A 98 10.40 -12.78 6.37
N LYS A 99 11.52 -13.41 6.70
CA LYS A 99 12.45 -12.95 7.75
C LYS A 99 13.10 -11.62 7.40
N GLU A 100 13.41 -11.40 6.12
CA GLU A 100 14.08 -10.21 5.63
C GLU A 100 13.15 -8.99 5.71
N VAL A 101 11.90 -9.14 5.26
CA VAL A 101 10.88 -8.07 5.39
C VAL A 101 10.54 -7.81 6.85
N LEU A 102 10.47 -8.86 7.67
CA LEU A 102 10.30 -8.72 9.11
C LEU A 102 11.46 -7.93 9.73
N ALA A 103 12.70 -8.19 9.33
CA ALA A 103 13.86 -7.45 9.83
C ALA A 103 13.75 -5.95 9.53
N VAL A 104 13.32 -5.58 8.31
CA VAL A 104 13.05 -4.18 7.94
C VAL A 104 11.99 -3.56 8.87
N LEU A 105 10.88 -4.26 9.09
CA LEU A 105 9.78 -3.82 9.96
C LEU A 105 10.16 -3.76 11.46
N LEU A 106 11.21 -4.45 11.88
CA LEU A 106 11.72 -4.44 13.25
C LEU A 106 12.78 -3.36 13.49
N THR A 107 13.37 -2.82 12.42
CA THR A 107 14.50 -1.89 12.49
C THR A 107 14.04 -0.42 12.52
N GLN A 108 12.77 -0.14 12.20
CA GLN A 108 12.14 1.18 12.18
C GLN A 108 11.06 1.26 13.28
#